data_AF-A0A7Y6MXY5-F1
#
_entry.id   AF-A0A7Y6MXY5-F1
#
_cell.length_a   1.000
_cell.length_b   1.000
_cell.length_c   1.000
_cell.angle_alpha   90.00
_cell.angle_beta   90.00
_cell.angle_gamma   90.00
#
_symmetry.space_group_name_H-M   'P 1'
#
loop_
_entity.id
_entity.type
_entity.pdbx_description
1 polymer ?
#
loop_
_entity_poly.entity_id
_entity_poly.type
_entity_poly.pdbx_seq_one_letter_code
_entity_poly.pdbx_strand_id
1 'polypeptide(L)'
;MQFDAELLLLAMAPVFLACIGWEAWHVSRTRPAERLYSWRDTLCNATLALLQQAADKLAWLAIIPVYTFLYEHYRIHTWPATWLSFVVLFVAQDLLYYGFHRCSHRVRWLWAAHVVHHSSERMNFSTAFRQSLMYPVAGMWVFWIPLAFLGFAPKQIVAIVLINLGFQFFVHTQVIGKLGWLEYVFNTPSIHRVHHARNDRYIDRNYAGVLVIWDRLFGSYVDEDPHETPQYGIVEPLYTYNPLKATFHEWASMAADFASVRGWRNKWRALFAPPAWAAAYHAQRAVMPGGASGLHAAHPHAGANDTMSKATAELPGLNPNHMAALRTSRTP
;
A
#
# COMPACT_ATOMS: atom_id res chain seq x y z
N MET A 1 -25.74 -21.86 -1.92
CA MET A 1 -24.90 -22.10 -3.12
C MET A 1 -23.57 -22.65 -2.65
N GLN A 2 -23.16 -23.81 -3.16
CA GLN A 2 -21.76 -24.25 -3.04
C GLN A 2 -20.98 -23.43 -4.07
N PHE A 3 -20.28 -22.40 -3.60
CA PHE A 3 -19.45 -21.55 -4.45
C PHE A 3 -18.01 -22.01 -4.28
N ASP A 4 -17.46 -22.65 -5.29
CA ASP A 4 -16.05 -23.03 -5.30
C ASP A 4 -15.23 -21.79 -5.62
N ALA A 5 -14.76 -21.11 -4.58
CA ALA A 5 -14.03 -19.85 -4.72
C ALA A 5 -12.73 -20.02 -5.54
N GLU A 6 -12.19 -21.24 -5.63
CA GLU A 6 -11.08 -21.60 -6.52
C GLU A 6 -11.46 -21.47 -8.01
N LEU A 7 -12.69 -21.83 -8.39
CA LEU A 7 -13.19 -21.67 -9.76
C LEU A 7 -13.34 -20.19 -10.12
N LEU A 8 -13.69 -19.33 -9.16
CA LEU A 8 -13.73 -17.88 -9.39
C LEU A 8 -12.34 -17.35 -9.76
N LEU A 9 -11.31 -17.69 -8.99
CA LEU A 9 -9.94 -17.26 -9.27
C LEU A 9 -9.44 -17.79 -10.62
N LEU A 10 -9.72 -19.07 -10.90
CA LEU A 10 -9.35 -19.67 -12.18
C LEU A 10 -10.05 -18.99 -13.35
N ALA A 11 -11.33 -18.64 -13.20
CA ALA A 11 -12.10 -17.92 -14.21
C ALA A 11 -11.64 -16.47 -14.38
N MET A 12 -11.18 -15.81 -13.33
CA MET A 12 -10.67 -14.44 -13.40
C MET A 12 -9.24 -14.35 -13.93
N ALA A 13 -8.43 -15.42 -13.83
CA ALA A 13 -7.04 -15.39 -14.29
C ALA A 13 -6.89 -15.01 -15.79
N PRO A 14 -7.66 -15.56 -16.75
CA PRO A 14 -7.63 -15.10 -18.14
C PRO A 14 -8.01 -13.62 -18.30
N VAL A 15 -8.97 -13.13 -17.51
CA VAL A 15 -9.40 -11.72 -17.53
C VAL A 15 -8.27 -10.82 -17.05
N PHE A 16 -7.61 -11.18 -15.94
CA PHE A 16 -6.48 -10.42 -15.41
C PHE A 16 -5.29 -10.40 -16.39
N LEU A 17 -4.97 -11.54 -17.00
CA LEU A 17 -3.92 -11.62 -18.01
C LEU A 17 -4.26 -10.80 -19.26
N ALA A 18 -5.53 -10.80 -19.68
CA ALA A 18 -5.99 -9.96 -20.79
C ALA A 18 -5.88 -8.47 -20.46
N CYS A 19 -6.26 -8.05 -19.25
CA CYS A 19 -6.11 -6.66 -18.79
C CYS A 19 -4.64 -6.23 -18.74
N ILE A 20 -3.75 -7.07 -18.20
CA ILE A 20 -2.30 -6.81 -18.19
C ILE A 20 -1.75 -6.70 -19.62
N GLY A 21 -2.09 -7.65 -20.49
CA GLY A 21 -1.64 -7.66 -21.88
C GLY A 21 -2.13 -6.44 -22.65
N TRP A 22 -3.40 -6.08 -22.47
CA TRP A 22 -3.99 -4.88 -23.07
C TRP A 22 -3.34 -3.60 -22.55
N GLU A 23 -3.16 -3.44 -21.23
CA GLU A 23 -2.54 -2.24 -20.66
C GLU A 23 -1.09 -2.11 -21.14
N ALA A 24 -0.31 -3.20 -21.11
CA ALA A 24 1.07 -3.22 -21.61
C ALA A 24 1.15 -2.85 -23.10
N TRP A 25 0.25 -3.38 -23.93
CA TRP A 25 0.16 -3.01 -25.34
C TRP A 25 -0.23 -1.54 -25.51
N HIS A 26 -1.28 -1.08 -24.83
CA HIS A 26 -1.81 0.28 -24.92
C HIS A 26 -0.77 1.33 -24.52
N VAL A 27 -0.10 1.15 -23.37
CA VAL A 27 0.91 2.11 -22.87
C VAL A 27 2.20 2.07 -23.71
N SER A 28 2.54 0.94 -24.33
CA SER A 28 3.66 0.89 -25.28
C SER A 28 3.44 1.74 -26.53
N ARG A 29 2.17 1.95 -26.92
CA ARG A 29 1.79 2.75 -28.09
C ARG A 29 1.54 4.21 -27.75
N THR A 30 0.96 4.49 -26.58
CA THR A 30 0.47 5.84 -26.22
C THR A 30 1.43 6.59 -25.29
N ARG A 31 2.18 5.88 -24.44
CA ARG A 31 3.06 6.44 -23.40
C ARG A 31 4.42 5.71 -23.32
N PRO A 32 5.14 5.50 -24.44
CA PRO A 32 6.36 4.69 -24.45
C PRO A 32 7.50 5.25 -23.57
N ALA A 33 7.52 6.57 -23.36
CA ALA A 33 8.53 7.24 -22.53
C ALA A 33 8.39 6.91 -21.04
N GLU A 34 7.18 6.61 -20.55
CA GLU A 34 6.91 6.33 -19.14
C GLU A 34 7.40 4.95 -18.70
N ARG A 35 7.62 4.02 -19.64
CA ARG A 35 8.14 2.66 -19.39
C ARG A 35 7.41 1.93 -18.24
N LEU A 36 6.09 2.08 -18.20
CA LEU A 36 5.22 1.55 -17.15
C LEU A 36 5.35 0.04 -16.93
N TYR A 37 5.70 -0.73 -17.97
CA TYR A 37 5.96 -2.16 -17.87
C TYR A 37 7.46 -2.47 -17.99
N SER A 38 7.91 -3.43 -17.18
CA SER A 38 9.24 -4.04 -17.23
C SER A 38 9.08 -5.54 -17.18
N TRP A 39 9.73 -6.28 -18.07
CA TRP A 39 9.72 -7.75 -17.97
C TRP A 39 10.27 -8.24 -16.62
N ARG A 40 11.30 -7.57 -16.09
CA ARG A 40 11.89 -7.91 -14.78
C ARG A 40 10.94 -7.65 -13.61
N ASP A 41 10.20 -6.53 -13.64
CA ASP A 41 9.25 -6.21 -12.57
C ASP A 41 8.01 -7.10 -12.66
N THR A 42 7.46 -7.29 -13.85
CA THR A 42 6.30 -8.16 -14.08
C THR A 42 6.60 -9.61 -13.68
N LEU A 43 7.79 -10.14 -14.00
CA LEU A 43 8.22 -11.47 -13.56
C LEU A 43 8.41 -11.53 -12.03
N CYS A 44 8.94 -10.48 -11.41
CA CYS A 44 9.01 -10.36 -9.95
C CYS A 44 7.60 -10.41 -9.32
N ASN A 45 6.65 -9.62 -9.83
CA ASN A 45 5.26 -9.59 -9.36
C ASN A 45 4.59 -10.97 -9.51
N ALA A 46 4.75 -11.64 -10.65
CA ALA A 46 4.23 -12.98 -10.87
C ALA A 46 4.85 -14.02 -9.90
N THR A 47 6.16 -13.94 -9.67
CA THR A 47 6.86 -14.84 -8.74
C THR A 47 6.39 -14.62 -7.30
N LEU A 48 6.23 -13.35 -6.88
CA LEU A 48 5.68 -12.99 -5.57
C LEU A 48 4.27 -13.55 -5.38
N ALA A 49 3.38 -13.41 -6.37
CA ALA A 49 2.04 -14.01 -6.31
C ALA A 49 2.07 -15.54 -6.17
N LEU A 50 2.97 -16.24 -6.86
CA LEU A 50 3.11 -17.70 -6.73
C LEU A 50 3.61 -18.10 -5.34
N LEU A 51 4.60 -17.37 -4.82
CA LEU A 51 5.13 -17.59 -3.46
C LEU A 51 4.05 -17.33 -2.41
N GLN A 52 3.28 -16.25 -2.56
CA GLN A 52 2.16 -15.94 -1.66
C GLN A 52 1.08 -17.03 -1.69
N GLN A 53 0.66 -17.47 -2.87
CA GLN A 53 -0.33 -18.56 -2.98
C GLN A 53 0.17 -19.86 -2.35
N ALA A 54 1.46 -20.19 -2.50
CA ALA A 54 2.04 -21.36 -1.83
C ALA A 54 2.02 -21.21 -0.31
N ALA A 55 2.39 -20.03 0.22
CA ALA A 55 2.35 -19.75 1.65
C ALA A 55 0.92 -19.79 2.22
N ASP A 56 -0.05 -19.22 1.52
CA ASP A 56 -1.46 -19.25 1.94
C ASP A 56 -2.00 -20.68 2.00
N LYS A 57 -1.72 -21.51 0.98
CA LYS A 57 -2.14 -22.92 0.96
C LYS A 57 -1.55 -23.72 2.12
N LEU A 58 -0.28 -23.48 2.46
CA LEU A 58 0.34 -24.11 3.63
C LEU A 58 -0.31 -23.62 4.92
N ALA A 59 -0.57 -22.31 5.03
CA ALA A 59 -1.20 -21.72 6.21
C ALA A 59 -2.65 -22.18 6.41
N TRP A 60 -3.39 -22.49 5.33
CA TRP A 60 -4.75 -23.01 5.40
C TRP A 60 -4.87 -24.30 6.22
N LEU A 61 -3.82 -25.13 6.26
CA LEU A 61 -3.77 -26.34 7.09
C LEU A 61 -3.98 -26.03 8.58
N ALA A 62 -3.59 -24.84 9.04
CA ALA A 62 -3.81 -24.38 10.41
C ALA A 62 -5.01 -23.43 10.52
N ILE A 63 -5.16 -22.51 9.56
CA ILE A 63 -6.18 -21.45 9.62
C ILE A 63 -7.59 -22.01 9.47
N ILE A 64 -7.84 -22.93 8.52
CA ILE A 64 -9.20 -23.46 8.29
C ILE A 64 -9.74 -24.20 9.52
N PRO A 65 -8.95 -25.06 10.22
CA PRO A 65 -9.37 -25.63 11.50
C PRO A 65 -9.72 -24.59 12.55
N VAL A 66 -8.93 -23.51 12.70
CA VAL A 66 -9.23 -22.42 13.64
C VAL A 66 -10.57 -21.78 13.32
N TYR A 67 -10.80 -21.41 12.07
CA TYR A 67 -12.07 -20.82 11.64
C TYR A 67 -13.25 -21.77 11.81
N THR A 68 -13.06 -23.05 11.49
CA THR A 68 -14.10 -24.08 11.66
C THR A 68 -14.45 -24.27 13.12
N PHE A 69 -13.44 -24.34 14.00
CA PHE A 69 -13.64 -24.44 15.44
C PHE A 69 -14.40 -23.22 16.00
N LEU A 70 -14.00 -22.00 15.62
CA LEU A 70 -14.68 -20.78 16.04
C LEU A 70 -16.14 -20.74 15.54
N TYR A 71 -16.36 -21.11 14.28
CA TYR A 71 -17.70 -21.17 13.70
C TYR A 71 -18.58 -22.23 14.36
N GLU A 72 -18.06 -23.42 14.67
CA GLU A 72 -18.86 -24.50 15.25
C GLU A 72 -19.17 -24.31 16.73
N HIS A 73 -18.26 -23.70 17.49
CA HIS A 73 -18.40 -23.60 18.94
C HIS A 73 -18.76 -22.21 19.46
N TYR A 74 -18.50 -21.14 18.70
CA TYR A 74 -18.62 -19.76 19.19
C TYR A 74 -19.44 -18.83 18.28
N ARG A 75 -20.03 -19.32 17.18
CA ARG A 75 -20.91 -18.46 16.36
C ARG A 75 -22.11 -17.98 17.17
N ILE A 76 -22.43 -16.70 17.06
CA ILE A 76 -23.59 -16.09 17.74
C ILE A 76 -24.84 -16.05 16.88
N HIS A 77 -24.69 -16.30 15.57
CA HIS A 77 -25.78 -16.32 14.60
C HIS A 77 -25.53 -17.41 13.56
N THR A 78 -26.58 -17.80 12.81
CA THR A 78 -26.44 -18.70 11.65
C THR A 78 -27.16 -18.06 10.48
N TRP A 79 -26.40 -17.61 9.49
CA TRP A 79 -26.95 -16.90 8.35
C TRP A 79 -27.58 -17.85 7.33
N PRO A 80 -28.82 -17.60 6.86
CA PRO A 80 -29.37 -18.33 5.72
C PRO A 80 -28.64 -17.93 4.43
N ALA A 81 -28.65 -18.79 3.41
CA ALA A 81 -28.03 -18.48 2.12
C ALA A 81 -28.90 -17.52 1.29
N THR A 82 -28.89 -16.23 1.63
CA THR A 82 -29.70 -15.18 0.99
C THR A 82 -28.84 -14.03 0.49
N TRP A 83 -29.40 -13.19 -0.38
CA TRP A 83 -28.76 -11.95 -0.82
C TRP A 83 -28.45 -10.99 0.33
N LEU A 84 -29.32 -10.92 1.33
CA LEU A 84 -29.07 -10.08 2.51
C LEU A 84 -27.82 -10.55 3.26
N SER A 85 -27.68 -11.86 3.49
CA SER A 85 -26.50 -12.44 4.14
C SER A 85 -25.22 -12.14 3.36
N PHE A 86 -25.28 -12.21 2.03
CA PHE A 86 -24.15 -11.84 1.17
C PHE A 86 -23.77 -10.36 1.30
N VAL A 87 -24.76 -9.45 1.26
CA VAL A 87 -24.50 -8.00 1.40
C VAL A 87 -23.91 -7.67 2.77
N VAL A 88 -24.45 -8.26 3.85
CA VAL A 88 -23.92 -8.06 5.20
C VAL A 88 -22.48 -8.58 5.29
N LEU A 89 -22.22 -9.78 4.77
CA LEU A 89 -20.87 -10.36 4.73
C LEU A 89 -19.90 -9.48 3.93
N PHE A 90 -20.33 -8.99 2.76
CA PHE A 90 -19.54 -8.10 1.91
C PHE A 90 -19.15 -6.82 2.66
N VAL A 91 -20.12 -6.10 3.23
CA VAL A 91 -19.88 -4.84 3.95
C VAL A 91 -19.02 -5.07 5.18
N ALA A 92 -19.30 -6.12 5.97
CA ALA A 92 -18.52 -6.45 7.15
C ALA A 92 -17.07 -6.83 6.80
N GLN A 93 -16.88 -7.64 5.76
CA GLN A 93 -15.55 -8.01 5.32
C GLN A 93 -14.77 -6.82 4.77
N ASP A 94 -15.40 -5.94 3.99
CA ASP A 94 -14.75 -4.75 3.43
C ASP A 94 -14.29 -3.76 4.52
N LEU A 95 -15.09 -3.60 5.59
CA LEU A 95 -14.68 -2.86 6.79
C LEU A 95 -13.48 -3.50 7.48
N LEU A 96 -13.47 -4.83 7.66
CA LEU A 96 -12.35 -5.55 8.26
C LEU A 96 -11.09 -5.44 7.40
N TYR A 97 -11.24 -5.46 6.07
CA TYR A 97 -10.14 -5.18 5.14
C TYR A 97 -9.59 -3.78 5.33
N TYR A 98 -10.45 -2.75 5.43
CA TYR A 98 -10.00 -1.39 5.71
C TYR A 98 -9.18 -1.33 7.01
N GLY A 99 -9.63 -2.00 8.07
CA GLY A 99 -8.91 -2.10 9.34
C GLY A 99 -7.55 -2.79 9.19
N PHE A 100 -7.50 -3.93 8.51
CA PHE A 100 -6.27 -4.64 8.17
C PHE A 100 -5.29 -3.75 7.39
N HIS A 101 -5.79 -3.09 6.36
CA HIS A 101 -4.98 -2.31 5.44
C HIS A 101 -4.40 -1.08 6.13
N ARG A 102 -5.22 -0.35 6.89
CA ARG A 102 -4.76 0.77 7.72
C ARG A 102 -3.73 0.30 8.76
N CYS A 103 -3.97 -0.81 9.44
CA CYS A 103 -2.98 -1.37 10.37
C CYS A 103 -1.67 -1.77 9.67
N SER A 104 -1.75 -2.25 8.42
CA SER A 104 -0.57 -2.60 7.61
C SER A 104 0.31 -1.41 7.26
N HIS A 105 -0.21 -0.18 7.29
CA HIS A 105 0.57 1.04 7.13
C HIS A 105 1.01 1.66 8.47
N ARG A 106 0.31 1.33 9.57
CA ARG A 106 0.50 1.99 10.88
C ARG A 106 1.21 1.13 11.93
N VAL A 107 1.40 -0.16 11.67
CA VAL A 107 2.08 -1.12 12.55
C VAL A 107 3.21 -1.77 11.76
N ARG A 108 4.46 -1.54 12.16
CA ARG A 108 5.64 -1.98 11.39
C ARG A 108 5.67 -3.49 11.12
N TRP A 109 5.24 -4.33 12.05
CA TRP A 109 5.14 -5.78 11.84
C TRP A 109 4.26 -6.15 10.63
N LEU A 110 3.11 -5.49 10.47
CA LEU A 110 2.23 -5.72 9.33
C LEU A 110 2.75 -5.03 8.07
N TRP A 111 3.37 -3.85 8.22
CA TRP A 111 4.10 -3.19 7.14
C TRP A 111 5.21 -4.07 6.58
N ALA A 112 5.93 -4.84 7.39
CA ALA A 112 6.97 -5.73 6.91
C ALA A 112 6.44 -6.81 5.95
N ALA A 113 5.19 -7.23 6.08
CA ALA A 113 4.52 -8.06 5.07
C ALA A 113 3.99 -7.24 3.89
N HIS A 114 3.49 -6.04 4.13
CA HIS A 114 2.76 -5.25 3.13
C HIS A 114 3.66 -4.40 2.21
N VAL A 115 4.82 -3.94 2.70
CA VAL A 115 5.76 -3.03 2.01
C VAL A 115 6.14 -3.50 0.61
N VAL A 116 6.23 -4.82 0.40
CA VAL A 116 6.56 -5.38 -0.92
C VAL A 116 5.57 -4.93 -1.99
N HIS A 117 4.30 -4.78 -1.63
CA HIS A 117 3.21 -4.36 -2.50
C HIS A 117 3.45 -2.95 -3.05
N HIS A 118 3.88 -2.05 -2.18
CA HIS A 118 4.20 -0.66 -2.50
C HIS A 118 5.60 -0.47 -3.09
N SER A 119 6.44 -1.51 -3.09
CA SER A 119 7.86 -1.34 -3.40
C SER A 119 8.16 -1.13 -4.89
N SER A 120 7.20 -1.34 -5.79
CA SER A 120 7.41 -1.11 -7.22
C SER A 120 7.23 0.37 -7.55
N GLU A 121 8.21 0.96 -8.23
CA GLU A 121 8.08 2.32 -8.78
C GLU A 121 7.22 2.36 -10.05
N ARG A 122 6.70 1.21 -10.49
CA ARG A 122 5.91 1.05 -11.72
C ARG A 122 4.53 0.47 -11.42
N MET A 123 3.63 1.34 -10.98
CA MET A 123 2.24 0.93 -10.75
C MET A 123 1.54 0.61 -12.08
N ASN A 124 1.04 -0.61 -12.22
CA ASN A 124 0.25 -1.11 -13.36
C ASN A 124 -0.55 -2.34 -12.91
N PHE A 125 -1.35 -2.97 -13.78
CA PHE A 125 -2.21 -4.08 -13.34
C PHE A 125 -1.42 -5.25 -12.74
N SER A 126 -0.16 -5.47 -13.14
CA SER A 126 0.65 -6.54 -12.55
C SER A 126 1.06 -6.24 -11.10
N THR A 127 1.03 -4.99 -10.66
CA THR A 127 1.31 -4.59 -9.26
C THR A 127 0.33 -5.23 -8.27
N ALA A 128 -0.90 -5.52 -8.69
CA ALA A 128 -1.87 -6.24 -7.86
C ALA A 128 -1.34 -7.60 -7.37
N PHE A 129 -0.48 -8.25 -8.15
CA PHE A 129 0.13 -9.55 -7.85
C PHE A 129 1.38 -9.47 -6.97
N ARG A 130 1.87 -8.26 -6.68
CA ARG A 130 3.05 -8.05 -5.85
C ARG A 130 2.72 -8.24 -4.36
N GLN A 131 2.44 -9.47 -3.96
CA GLN A 131 2.05 -9.84 -2.59
C GLN A 131 3.17 -10.63 -1.89
N SER A 132 3.39 -10.35 -0.60
CA SER A 132 4.46 -10.99 0.19
C SER A 132 4.03 -12.34 0.72
N LEU A 133 4.86 -13.37 0.57
CA LEU A 133 4.65 -14.69 1.18
C LEU A 133 4.53 -14.67 2.72
N MET A 134 4.82 -13.53 3.36
CA MET A 134 4.74 -13.34 4.81
C MET A 134 3.35 -12.91 5.31
N TYR A 135 2.38 -12.61 4.46
CA TYR A 135 1.03 -12.23 4.92
C TYR A 135 0.38 -13.22 5.90
N PRO A 136 0.34 -14.54 5.64
CA PRO A 136 -0.27 -15.48 6.58
C PRO A 136 0.50 -15.56 7.91
N VAL A 137 1.83 -15.41 7.88
CA VAL A 137 2.70 -15.41 9.06
C VAL A 137 2.54 -14.13 9.88
N ALA A 138 2.38 -12.98 9.21
CA ALA A 138 2.17 -11.69 9.85
C ALA A 138 0.79 -11.58 10.53
N GLY A 139 -0.09 -12.56 10.33
CA GLY A 139 -1.38 -12.65 11.00
C GLY A 139 -2.50 -11.93 10.28
N MET A 140 -2.40 -11.74 8.96
CA MET A 140 -3.47 -11.16 8.13
C MET A 140 -4.81 -11.81 8.50
N TRP A 141 -4.95 -13.13 8.36
CA TRP A 141 -6.17 -13.87 8.65
C TRP A 141 -6.84 -13.58 10.02
N VAL A 142 -6.16 -13.02 11.02
CA VAL A 142 -6.78 -12.64 12.30
C VAL A 142 -7.87 -11.58 12.13
N PHE A 143 -7.73 -10.65 11.20
CA PHE A 143 -8.71 -9.57 11.00
C PHE A 143 -10.08 -10.08 10.51
N TRP A 144 -10.15 -11.29 9.95
CA TRP A 144 -11.39 -11.88 9.44
C TRP A 144 -12.07 -12.83 10.43
N ILE A 145 -11.42 -13.12 11.57
CA ILE A 145 -11.97 -13.95 12.64
C ILE A 145 -13.35 -13.47 13.12
N PRO A 146 -13.60 -12.16 13.28
CA PRO A 146 -14.93 -11.68 13.69
C PRO A 146 -16.07 -12.20 12.80
N LEU A 147 -15.83 -12.46 11.51
CA LEU A 147 -16.85 -12.99 10.60
C LEU A 147 -17.28 -14.42 10.99
N ALA A 148 -16.37 -15.24 11.51
CA ALA A 148 -16.69 -16.58 12.00
C ALA A 148 -17.55 -16.52 13.26
N PHE A 149 -17.22 -15.62 14.20
CA PHE A 149 -18.05 -15.34 15.38
C PHE A 149 -19.44 -14.82 14.99
N LEU A 150 -19.52 -13.96 13.97
CA LEU A 150 -20.80 -13.47 13.41
C LEU A 150 -21.59 -14.56 12.68
N GLY A 151 -21.06 -15.77 12.53
CA GLY A 151 -21.79 -16.91 11.99
C GLY A 151 -21.70 -17.09 10.48
N PHE A 152 -20.68 -16.54 9.84
CA PHE A 152 -20.38 -16.86 8.44
C PHE A 152 -19.46 -18.08 8.37
N ALA A 153 -19.84 -19.05 7.53
CA ALA A 153 -19.07 -20.27 7.38
C ALA A 153 -17.69 -19.96 6.78
N PRO A 154 -16.62 -20.71 7.13
CA PRO A 154 -15.26 -20.45 6.64
C PRO A 154 -15.17 -20.34 5.11
N LYS A 155 -15.90 -21.19 4.37
CA LYS A 155 -15.96 -21.12 2.91
C LYS A 155 -16.55 -19.81 2.38
N GLN A 156 -17.56 -19.25 3.05
CA GLN A 156 -18.16 -17.96 2.67
C GLN A 156 -17.17 -16.82 2.93
N ILE A 157 -16.44 -16.87 4.05
CA ILE A 157 -15.40 -15.90 4.40
C ILE A 157 -14.30 -15.91 3.33
N VAL A 158 -13.77 -17.08 2.99
CA VAL A 158 -12.76 -17.22 1.92
C VAL A 158 -13.29 -16.66 0.60
N ALA A 159 -14.52 -17.02 0.21
CA ALA A 159 -15.11 -16.55 -1.04
C ALA A 159 -15.23 -15.02 -1.09
N ILE A 160 -15.71 -14.37 -0.03
CA ILE A 160 -15.88 -12.92 -0.03
C ILE A 160 -14.53 -12.17 -0.03
N VAL A 161 -13.52 -12.72 0.65
CA VAL A 161 -12.15 -12.17 0.59
C VAL A 161 -11.61 -12.22 -0.82
N LEU A 162 -11.81 -13.34 -1.53
CA LEU A 162 -11.37 -13.47 -2.92
C LEU A 162 -12.13 -12.54 -3.87
N ILE A 163 -13.43 -12.30 -3.65
CA ILE A 163 -14.20 -11.30 -4.39
C ILE A 163 -13.62 -9.90 -4.17
N ASN A 164 -13.31 -9.55 -2.93
CA ASN A 164 -12.73 -8.25 -2.57
C ASN A 164 -11.35 -8.04 -3.24
N LEU A 165 -10.45 -9.02 -3.12
CA LEU A 165 -9.13 -8.98 -3.77
C LEU A 165 -9.26 -8.98 -5.30
N GLY A 166 -10.25 -9.69 -5.85
CA GLY A 166 -10.54 -9.69 -7.28
C GLY A 166 -10.98 -8.32 -7.79
N PHE A 167 -11.77 -7.56 -7.02
CA PHE A 167 -12.07 -6.16 -7.33
C PHE A 167 -10.79 -5.31 -7.27
N GLN A 168 -9.97 -5.50 -6.23
CA GLN A 168 -8.76 -4.70 -6.03
C GLN A 168 -7.72 -4.86 -7.14
N PHE A 169 -7.76 -5.92 -7.94
CA PHE A 169 -6.96 -5.99 -9.16
C PHE A 169 -7.19 -4.76 -10.08
N PHE A 170 -8.45 -4.37 -10.29
CA PHE A 170 -8.83 -3.35 -11.27
C PHE A 170 -8.45 -1.92 -10.87
N VAL A 171 -8.15 -1.67 -9.59
CA VAL A 171 -7.71 -0.34 -9.14
C VAL A 171 -6.22 -0.09 -9.36
N HIS A 172 -5.44 -1.10 -9.76
CA HIS A 172 -3.99 -0.96 -10.00
C HIS A 172 -3.69 -0.52 -11.44
N THR A 173 -3.99 0.73 -11.79
CA THR A 173 -3.67 1.24 -13.14
C THR A 173 -3.45 2.75 -13.15
N GLN A 174 -2.59 3.20 -14.05
CA GLN A 174 -2.37 4.62 -14.36
C GLN A 174 -3.10 5.07 -15.63
N VAL A 175 -3.77 4.15 -16.33
CA VAL A 175 -4.44 4.44 -17.60
C VAL A 175 -5.82 5.06 -17.37
N ILE A 176 -6.53 4.59 -16.34
CA ILE A 176 -7.89 5.05 -16.03
C ILE A 176 -7.83 6.30 -15.14
N GLY A 177 -8.35 7.42 -15.65
CA GLY A 177 -8.44 8.68 -14.92
C GLY A 177 -9.51 8.66 -13.81
N LYS A 178 -9.98 9.85 -13.41
CA LYS A 178 -11.08 9.94 -12.44
C LYS A 178 -12.39 9.42 -13.02
N LEU A 179 -13.18 8.75 -12.20
CA LEU A 179 -14.46 8.13 -12.59
C LEU A 179 -15.70 8.89 -12.11
N GLY A 180 -15.52 10.14 -11.66
CA GLY A 180 -16.60 11.04 -11.27
C GLY A 180 -17.39 10.50 -10.07
N TRP A 181 -18.71 10.32 -10.23
CA TRP A 181 -19.59 9.93 -9.12
C TRP A 181 -19.25 8.56 -8.53
N LEU A 182 -18.61 7.66 -9.29
CA LEU A 182 -18.20 6.35 -8.80
C LEU A 182 -17.17 6.45 -7.65
N GLU A 183 -16.39 7.54 -7.58
CA GLU A 183 -15.39 7.80 -6.54
C GLU A 183 -15.99 8.18 -5.18
N TYR A 184 -17.31 8.32 -5.11
CA TYR A 184 -18.05 8.47 -3.85
C TYR A 184 -18.51 7.13 -3.28
N VAL A 185 -18.50 6.06 -4.09
CA VAL A 185 -19.00 4.73 -3.71
C VAL A 185 -17.86 3.72 -3.65
N PHE A 186 -17.03 3.67 -4.70
CA PHE A 186 -16.00 2.66 -4.87
C PHE A 186 -14.60 3.25 -4.72
N ASN A 187 -13.66 2.42 -4.27
CA ASN A 187 -12.24 2.67 -4.48
C ASN A 187 -11.97 2.55 -5.99
N THR A 188 -11.50 3.62 -6.60
CA THR A 188 -11.22 3.71 -8.04
C THR A 188 -9.71 3.77 -8.28
N PRO A 189 -9.26 3.61 -9.53
CA PRO A 189 -7.83 3.72 -9.84
C PRO A 189 -7.19 5.03 -9.37
N SER A 190 -7.87 6.17 -9.44
CA SER A 190 -7.36 7.47 -8.93
C SER A 190 -7.13 7.46 -7.43
N ILE A 191 -8.12 6.97 -6.66
CA ILE A 191 -8.05 6.87 -5.20
C ILE A 191 -6.91 5.92 -4.80
N HIS A 192 -6.78 4.79 -5.51
CA HIS A 192 -5.75 3.80 -5.22
C HIS A 192 -4.35 4.20 -5.71
N ARG A 193 -4.22 5.04 -6.74
CA ARG A 193 -2.93 5.65 -7.11
C ARG A 193 -2.39 6.54 -6.00
N VAL A 194 -3.25 7.36 -5.39
CA VAL A 194 -2.90 8.16 -4.20
C VAL A 194 -2.41 7.25 -3.08
N HIS A 195 -3.12 6.16 -2.82
CA HIS A 195 -2.71 5.18 -1.81
C HIS A 195 -1.29 4.61 -2.06
N HIS A 196 -0.98 4.30 -3.32
CA HIS A 196 0.33 3.76 -3.71
C HIS A 196 1.44 4.81 -3.78
N ALA A 197 1.12 6.10 -3.63
CA ALA A 197 2.08 7.17 -3.79
C ALA A 197 2.87 7.46 -2.51
N ARG A 198 4.15 7.79 -2.67
CA ARG A 198 5.06 8.18 -1.59
C ARG A 198 5.19 9.69 -1.39
N ASN A 199 4.41 10.50 -2.12
CA ASN A 199 4.37 11.94 -1.91
C ASN A 199 3.95 12.25 -0.46
N ASP A 200 4.49 13.32 0.13
CA ASP A 200 4.19 13.71 1.52
C ASP A 200 2.70 13.89 1.79
N ARG A 201 1.94 14.37 0.80
CA ARG A 201 0.47 14.53 0.88
C ARG A 201 -0.28 13.19 0.90
N TYR A 202 0.27 12.19 0.24
CA TYR A 202 -0.41 10.94 -0.10
C TYR A 202 -0.03 9.76 0.82
N ILE A 203 1.11 9.86 1.50
CA ILE A 203 1.57 8.83 2.43
C ILE A 203 0.52 8.57 3.53
N ASP A 204 0.29 7.29 3.85
CA ASP A 204 -0.68 6.86 4.86
C ASP A 204 -2.13 7.35 4.59
N ARG A 205 -2.58 7.34 3.32
CA ARG A 205 -3.96 7.70 2.90
C ARG A 205 -4.64 6.59 2.11
N ASN A 206 -5.97 6.68 2.00
CA ASN A 206 -6.82 5.86 1.12
C ASN A 206 -6.68 4.33 1.30
N TYR A 207 -7.13 3.77 2.42
CA TYR A 207 -6.99 2.34 2.74
C TYR A 207 -8.15 1.44 2.28
N ALA A 208 -9.20 1.98 1.68
CA ALA A 208 -10.37 1.20 1.25
C ALA A 208 -10.02 0.06 0.29
N GLY A 209 -10.66 -1.09 0.47
CA GLY A 209 -10.58 -2.20 -0.49
C GLY A 209 -11.52 -1.97 -1.66
N VAL A 210 -12.83 -2.10 -1.40
CA VAL A 210 -13.88 -1.89 -2.42
C VAL A 210 -14.64 -0.60 -2.18
N LEU A 211 -15.11 -0.33 -0.95
CA LEU A 211 -15.94 0.85 -0.67
C LEU A 211 -15.11 1.99 -0.09
N VAL A 212 -15.10 3.13 -0.77
CA VAL A 212 -14.38 4.35 -0.33
C VAL A 212 -14.98 4.98 0.94
N ILE A 213 -16.20 4.57 1.32
CA ILE A 213 -16.91 5.14 2.46
C ILE A 213 -16.09 5.05 3.76
N TRP A 214 -15.28 4.01 3.94
CA TRP A 214 -14.44 3.83 5.12
C TRP A 214 -13.36 4.91 5.23
N ASP A 215 -12.71 5.25 4.11
CA ASP A 215 -11.73 6.33 4.09
C ASP A 215 -12.33 7.68 4.45
N ARG A 216 -13.56 7.94 3.97
CA ARG A 216 -14.28 9.17 4.27
C ARG A 216 -14.73 9.20 5.73
N LEU A 217 -15.27 8.09 6.24
CA LEU A 217 -15.76 7.97 7.60
C LEU A 217 -14.63 8.11 8.65
N PHE A 218 -13.47 7.52 8.36
CA PHE A 218 -12.35 7.48 9.30
C PHE A 218 -11.22 8.49 8.98
N GLY A 219 -11.49 9.44 8.07
CA GLY A 219 -10.64 10.60 7.81
C GLY A 219 -9.31 10.30 7.11
N SER A 220 -9.19 9.18 6.39
CA SER A 220 -8.01 8.83 5.59
C SER A 220 -8.14 9.19 4.11
N TYR A 221 -9.32 9.62 3.65
CA TYR A 221 -9.55 10.01 2.26
C TYR A 221 -8.73 11.25 1.87
N VAL A 222 -7.98 11.15 0.77
CA VAL A 222 -7.34 12.25 0.05
C VAL A 222 -7.58 12.07 -1.45
N ASP A 223 -8.02 13.14 -2.10
CA ASP A 223 -8.22 13.16 -3.55
C ASP A 223 -6.90 13.29 -4.32
N GLU A 224 -6.84 12.70 -5.52
CA GLU A 224 -5.70 12.83 -6.44
C GLU A 224 -5.63 14.26 -6.97
N ASP A 225 -4.56 14.98 -6.63
CA ASP A 225 -4.37 16.38 -7.04
C ASP A 225 -3.89 16.43 -8.50
N PRO A 226 -4.61 17.11 -9.42
CA PRO A 226 -4.18 17.23 -10.81
C PRO A 226 -2.87 18.00 -11.00
N HIS A 227 -2.40 18.71 -9.98
CA HIS A 227 -1.15 19.48 -9.98
C HIS A 227 0.02 18.76 -9.30
N GLU A 228 -0.22 17.60 -8.67
CA GLU A 228 0.82 16.82 -8.00
C GLU A 228 0.78 15.36 -8.45
N THR A 229 1.62 15.03 -9.43
CA THR A 229 1.75 13.67 -9.97
C THR A 229 2.15 12.67 -8.88
N PRO A 230 1.40 11.56 -8.71
CA PRO A 230 1.77 10.46 -7.84
C PRO A 230 3.15 9.89 -8.18
N GLN A 231 4.02 9.78 -7.18
CA GLN A 231 5.32 9.11 -7.27
C GLN A 231 5.22 7.77 -6.53
N TYR A 232 5.53 6.67 -7.21
CA TYR A 232 5.40 5.31 -6.64
C TYR A 232 6.71 4.77 -6.07
N GLY A 233 6.61 3.60 -5.44
CA GLY A 233 7.69 3.00 -4.67
C GLY A 233 7.57 3.35 -3.19
N ILE A 234 8.55 2.91 -2.42
CA ILE A 234 8.65 3.22 -0.99
C ILE A 234 9.60 4.40 -0.76
N VAL A 235 9.51 5.02 0.41
CA VAL A 235 10.30 6.21 0.81
C VAL A 235 11.80 5.93 0.71
N GLU A 236 12.24 4.75 1.14
CA GLU A 236 13.60 4.25 0.96
C GLU A 236 13.61 3.26 -0.22
N PRO A 237 13.99 3.68 -1.44
CA PRO A 237 13.71 2.89 -2.63
C PRO A 237 14.43 1.54 -2.62
N LEU A 238 13.68 0.49 -2.96
CA LEU A 238 14.22 -0.86 -3.08
C LEU A 238 14.60 -1.15 -4.54
N TYR A 239 15.88 -1.00 -4.87
CA TYR A 239 16.40 -1.28 -6.22
C TYR A 239 16.66 -2.79 -6.45
N THR A 240 15.61 -3.62 -6.42
CA THR A 240 15.74 -5.07 -6.69
C THR A 240 14.50 -5.67 -7.37
N TYR A 241 14.75 -6.68 -8.21
CA TYR A 241 13.74 -7.55 -8.80
C TYR A 241 13.82 -8.97 -8.23
N ASN A 242 14.55 -9.17 -7.11
CA ASN A 242 14.60 -10.45 -6.42
C ASN A 242 13.41 -10.54 -5.44
N PRO A 243 12.48 -11.50 -5.63
CA PRO A 243 11.25 -11.58 -4.84
C PRO A 243 11.52 -11.90 -3.35
N LEU A 244 12.58 -12.66 -3.04
CA LEU A 244 12.94 -12.96 -1.66
C LEU A 244 13.54 -11.74 -0.98
N LYS A 245 14.43 -11.01 -1.65
CA LYS A 245 14.97 -9.75 -1.10
C LYS A 245 13.84 -8.73 -0.88
N ALA A 246 12.93 -8.61 -1.85
CA ALA A 246 11.78 -7.74 -1.73
C ALA A 246 10.84 -8.13 -0.57
N THR A 247 10.68 -9.42 -0.33
CA THR A 247 9.90 -9.92 0.82
C THR A 247 10.58 -9.64 2.16
N PHE A 248 11.89 -9.92 2.29
CA PHE A 248 12.55 -9.99 3.60
C PHE A 248 13.33 -8.73 4.01
N HIS A 249 13.47 -7.72 3.15
CA HIS A 249 14.27 -6.51 3.47
C HIS A 249 13.77 -5.78 4.74
N GLU A 250 12.46 -5.52 4.85
CA GLU A 250 11.90 -4.81 6.00
C GLU A 250 11.91 -5.66 7.27
N TRP A 251 11.77 -6.99 7.15
CA TRP A 251 11.95 -7.91 8.28
C TRP A 251 13.37 -7.86 8.83
N ALA A 252 14.38 -7.83 7.95
CA ALA A 252 15.77 -7.70 8.34
C ALA A 252 16.06 -6.34 8.98
N SER A 253 15.54 -5.25 8.40
CA SER A 253 15.63 -3.89 8.94
C SER A 253 15.01 -3.81 10.35
N MET A 254 13.79 -4.31 10.49
CA MET A 254 13.08 -4.36 11.77
C MET A 254 13.81 -5.20 12.83
N ALA A 255 14.41 -6.33 12.45
CA ALA A 255 15.20 -7.15 13.35
C ALA A 255 16.50 -6.44 13.80
N ALA A 256 17.17 -5.75 12.88
CA ALA A 256 18.36 -4.95 13.19
C ALA A 256 18.04 -3.79 14.15
N ASP A 257 16.90 -3.11 13.95
CA ASP A 257 16.41 -2.09 14.86
C ASP A 257 16.08 -2.68 16.23
N PHE A 258 15.34 -3.79 16.28
CA PHE A 258 15.03 -4.46 17.52
C PHE A 258 16.30 -4.84 18.31
N ALA A 259 17.36 -5.27 17.63
CA ALA A 259 18.65 -5.59 18.24
C ALA A 259 19.40 -4.34 18.74
N SER A 260 19.38 -3.24 17.99
CA SER A 260 20.18 -2.04 18.26
C SER A 260 19.54 -1.06 19.25
N VAL A 261 18.21 -0.95 19.28
CA VAL A 261 17.53 0.02 20.15
C VAL A 261 17.66 -0.36 21.63
N ARG A 262 17.93 0.65 22.46
CA ARG A 262 18.08 0.45 23.92
C ARG A 262 16.74 0.51 24.64
N GLY A 263 16.51 -0.43 25.55
CA GLY A 263 15.35 -0.48 26.43
C GLY A 263 14.16 -1.26 25.86
N TRP A 264 13.46 -2.02 26.72
CA TRP A 264 12.38 -2.92 26.30
C TRP A 264 11.21 -2.18 25.61
N ARG A 265 10.88 -0.96 26.05
CA ARG A 265 9.82 -0.14 25.40
C ARG A 265 10.16 0.19 23.95
N ASN A 266 11.43 0.52 23.67
CA ASN A 266 11.88 0.83 22.31
C ASN A 266 11.94 -0.43 21.46
N LYS A 267 12.27 -1.59 22.05
CA LYS A 267 12.18 -2.89 21.37
C LYS A 267 10.75 -3.19 20.90
N TRP A 268 9.74 -2.99 21.76
CA TRP A 268 8.34 -3.13 21.34
C TRP A 268 7.94 -2.11 20.26
N ARG A 269 8.37 -0.85 20.39
CA ARG A 269 8.13 0.17 19.36
C ARG A 269 8.80 -0.15 18.04
N ALA A 270 10.00 -0.74 18.05
CA ALA A 270 10.69 -1.16 16.84
C ALA A 270 9.89 -2.20 16.05
N LEU A 271 9.04 -3.00 16.71
CA LEU A 271 8.17 -3.99 16.07
C LEU A 271 6.79 -3.46 15.71
N PHE A 272 6.18 -2.61 16.55
CA PHE A 272 4.75 -2.31 16.47
C PHE A 272 4.39 -0.83 16.35
N ALA A 273 5.35 0.09 16.51
CA ALA A 273 5.10 1.50 16.20
C ALA A 273 4.97 1.70 14.67
N PRO A 274 4.48 2.86 14.21
CA PRO A 274 4.50 3.20 12.78
C PRO A 274 5.92 3.10 12.20
N PRO A 275 6.10 2.71 10.93
CA PRO A 275 7.42 2.52 10.31
C PRO A 275 8.36 3.74 10.48
N ALA A 276 7.82 4.95 10.38
CA ALA A 276 8.56 6.20 10.55
C ALA A 276 9.20 6.39 11.95
N TRP A 277 8.75 5.63 12.96
CA TRP A 277 9.31 5.72 14.32
C TRP A 277 10.80 5.36 14.36
N ALA A 278 11.22 4.34 13.61
CA ALA A 278 12.62 3.88 13.64
C ALA A 278 13.57 4.95 13.08
N ALA A 279 13.20 5.57 11.95
CA ALA A 279 13.95 6.68 11.37
C ALA A 279 14.08 7.85 12.36
N ALA A 280 12.99 8.23 13.03
CA ALA A 280 13.01 9.29 14.04
C ALA A 280 13.88 8.95 15.26
N TYR A 281 13.86 7.68 15.71
CA TYR A 281 14.68 7.22 16.83
C TYR A 281 16.18 7.36 16.54
N HIS A 282 16.62 6.89 15.36
CA HIS A 282 18.02 6.94 14.97
C HIS A 282 18.50 8.38 14.74
N ALA A 283 17.67 9.22 14.11
CA ALA A 283 17.97 10.64 13.93
C ALA A 283 18.21 11.36 15.26
N GLN A 284 17.37 11.12 16.28
CA GLN A 284 17.54 11.71 17.61
C GLN A 284 18.84 11.27 18.29
N ARG A 285 19.25 10.00 18.11
CA ARG A 285 20.49 9.49 18.72
C ARG A 285 21.74 10.03 18.06
N ALA A 286 21.71 10.31 16.77
CA ALA A 286 22.84 10.87 16.04
C ALA A 286 23.20 12.31 16.51
N VAL A 287 22.22 13.05 17.04
CA VAL A 287 22.38 14.46 17.46
C VAL A 287 22.84 14.61 18.93
N MET A 288 22.71 13.56 19.76
CA MET A 288 23.08 13.64 21.18
C MET A 288 24.62 13.63 21.39
N PRO A 289 25.22 14.62 22.10
CA PRO A 289 26.65 14.63 22.36
C PRO A 289 27.00 13.47 23.32
N GLY A 290 27.72 12.46 22.83
CA GLY A 290 28.14 11.29 23.60
C GLY A 290 27.76 9.92 23.01
N GLY A 291 27.11 9.88 21.83
CA GLY A 291 26.93 8.64 21.08
C GLY A 291 28.24 8.19 20.43
N ALA A 292 28.80 7.07 20.91
CA ALA A 292 30.01 6.46 20.36
C ALA A 292 30.00 6.43 18.83
N SER A 293 30.96 7.14 18.23
CA SER A 293 31.30 7.04 16.82
C SER A 293 31.81 5.64 16.52
N GLY A 294 31.04 4.88 15.76
CA GLY A 294 31.43 3.56 15.27
C GLY A 294 30.72 3.23 13.97
N LEU A 295 31.36 3.60 12.86
CA LEU A 295 31.27 2.96 11.53
C LEU A 295 29.87 2.81 10.90
N HIS A 296 29.43 3.83 10.16
CA HIS A 296 29.31 3.81 8.69
C HIS A 296 28.65 5.13 8.25
N ALA A 297 29.42 5.98 7.57
CA ALA A 297 28.86 7.16 6.93
C ALA A 297 28.01 6.73 5.72
N ALA A 298 26.69 6.88 5.85
CA ALA A 298 25.81 7.09 4.71
C ALA A 298 25.32 8.55 4.79
N HIS A 299 25.53 9.29 3.72
CA HIS A 299 25.25 10.72 3.60
C HIS A 299 23.82 11.11 3.98
N PRO A 300 23.61 12.24 4.70
CA PRO A 300 22.32 12.89 4.77
C PRO A 300 22.19 13.92 3.63
N HIS A 301 21.21 13.76 2.76
CA HIS A 301 20.73 14.85 1.91
C HIS A 301 19.72 15.68 2.70
N ALA A 302 20.18 16.83 3.20
CA ALA A 302 19.33 17.91 3.67
C ALA A 302 18.86 18.73 2.44
N GLY A 303 17.55 18.81 2.24
CA GLY A 303 16.93 19.80 1.39
C GLY A 303 16.23 20.84 2.27
N ALA A 304 16.77 22.05 2.34
CA ALA A 304 16.01 23.29 2.54
C ALA A 304 16.93 24.51 2.44
N ASN A 305 16.61 25.36 1.48
CA ASN A 305 16.79 26.81 1.45
C ASN A 305 18.20 27.39 1.61
N ASP A 306 18.75 27.86 0.48
CA ASP A 306 19.34 29.20 0.46
C ASP A 306 19.09 29.86 -0.90
N THR A 307 18.17 30.81 -0.90
CA THR A 307 18.01 31.82 -1.96
C THR A 307 18.59 33.11 -1.44
N MET A 308 19.80 33.48 -1.87
CA MET A 308 20.16 34.84 -2.26
C MET A 308 21.65 34.98 -2.56
N SER A 309 21.92 35.79 -3.60
CA SER A 309 23.14 36.57 -3.80
C SER A 309 24.34 35.83 -4.41
N LYS A 310 24.46 35.90 -5.73
CA LYS A 310 25.55 36.62 -6.44
C LYS A 310 25.55 36.24 -7.93
N ALA A 311 25.04 37.14 -8.77
CA ALA A 311 25.41 37.22 -10.18
C ALA A 311 25.12 38.63 -10.70
N THR A 312 26.13 39.49 -10.74
CA THR A 312 26.14 40.72 -11.54
C THR A 312 27.55 40.99 -12.04
N ALA A 313 27.80 40.48 -13.25
CA ALA A 313 28.77 40.89 -14.26
C ALA A 313 28.28 40.13 -15.51
N GLU A 314 27.91 40.68 -16.66
CA GLU A 314 28.23 41.92 -17.36
C GLU A 314 26.98 42.33 -18.19
N LEU A 315 26.82 43.62 -18.48
CA LEU A 315 25.91 44.13 -19.53
C LEU A 315 26.78 44.61 -20.71
N PRO A 316 26.24 44.61 -21.95
CA PRO A 316 25.84 45.91 -22.46
C PRO A 316 24.53 45.90 -23.27
N GLY A 317 23.77 46.99 -23.11
CA GLY A 317 22.85 47.49 -24.13
C GLY A 317 21.36 47.23 -23.87
N LEU A 318 20.66 48.23 -23.30
CA LEU A 318 19.56 48.98 -23.95
C LEU A 318 18.62 49.64 -22.92
N ASN A 319 18.63 50.98 -22.98
CA ASN A 319 17.58 51.98 -22.74
C ASN A 319 16.74 51.97 -21.42
N PRO A 320 16.92 52.95 -20.52
CA PRO A 320 16.07 53.19 -19.37
C PRO A 320 14.96 54.20 -19.69
N ASN A 321 13.70 53.76 -19.74
CA ASN A 321 12.53 54.61 -19.50
C ASN A 321 11.31 53.72 -19.23
N HIS A 322 10.97 53.55 -17.94
CA HIS A 322 9.61 53.60 -17.38
C HIS A 322 9.63 52.97 -15.97
N MET A 323 9.73 53.86 -14.98
CA MET A 323 9.44 53.60 -13.57
C MET A 323 8.07 54.20 -13.22
N ALA A 324 7.49 53.66 -12.14
CA ALA A 324 6.20 53.96 -11.48
C ALA A 324 5.03 53.08 -11.98
N ALA A 325 4.26 52.40 -11.11
CA ALA A 325 3.87 52.77 -9.77
C ALA A 325 3.39 51.58 -8.89
N LEU A 326 3.64 51.69 -7.56
CA LEU A 326 2.84 51.22 -6.39
C LEU A 326 2.67 49.70 -6.22
N ARG A 327 3.18 48.96 -5.22
CA ARG A 327 3.30 49.11 -3.75
C ARG A 327 2.04 49.58 -3.00
N THR A 328 1.72 48.81 -1.95
CA THR A 328 0.60 48.87 -0.97
C THR A 328 -0.62 48.04 -1.40
N SER A 329 -1.24 47.17 -0.60
CA SER A 329 -1.41 47.12 0.87
C SER A 329 -1.68 45.69 1.38
N ARG A 330 -1.34 45.47 2.65
CA ARG A 330 -1.61 44.31 3.51
C ARG A 330 -3.08 44.32 4.02
N THR A 331 -3.70 43.12 4.11
CA THR A 331 -4.68 42.57 5.10
C THR A 331 -5.93 43.37 5.54
N PRO A 332 -6.95 42.77 6.19
CA PRO A 332 -7.07 41.45 6.86
C PRO A 332 -7.50 40.27 5.98
#